data_AF-A0A7C3JS52-F1
#
_entry.id   AF-A0A7C3JS52-F1
#
_cell.length_a   1.000
_cell.length_b   1.000
_cell.length_c   1.000
_cell.angle_alpha   90.00
_cell.angle_beta   90.00
_cell.angle_gamma   90.00
#
_symmetry.space_group_name_H-M   'P 1'
#
loop_
_entity.id
_entity.type
_entity.pdbx_description
1 polymer ?
#
loop_
_entity_poly.entity_id
_entity_poly.type
_entity_poly.pdbx_seq_one_letter_code
_entity_poly.pdbx_strand_id
1 'polypeptide(L)'
;MFSGKYAMGALFVCALLAAALPSAPHAAQGRPLSLPELALYQGDDREAILLEGARREGQLTFYTSNTWVAGPVSQAFEKKYPFVKANVWRSDSKSLLKRLSEEVAAGRFIADAVETSPEYVALLVRSGILQEHLSPELKAYEDEAKVKGKRGVYAWTNREIYIGLGFNTRLIPAAEAPKQLKDYLDPKWKGKMSIAGTTTGL
;
A
#
# COMPACT_ATOMS: atom_id res chain seq x y z
N MET A 1 -4.48 -18.67 94.56
CA MET A 1 -5.94 -18.39 94.53
C MET A 1 -6.45 -18.87 93.19
N PHE A 2 -7.29 -19.92 93.20
CA PHE A 2 -8.11 -20.50 92.12
C PHE A 2 -7.48 -20.68 90.71
N SER A 3 -7.18 -21.92 90.30
CA SER A 3 -8.06 -22.83 89.50
C SER A 3 -7.64 -22.77 88.03
N GLY A 4 -7.41 -23.82 87.23
CA GLY A 4 -7.62 -25.27 87.30
C GLY A 4 -7.60 -25.74 85.83
N LYS A 5 -6.63 -26.59 85.43
CA LYS A 5 -6.80 -28.01 85.07
C LYS A 5 -7.05 -28.33 83.57
N TYR A 6 -6.02 -28.95 82.96
CA TYR A 6 -5.95 -30.09 82.01
C TYR A 6 -6.89 -30.20 80.80
N ALA A 7 -6.34 -30.44 79.60
CA ALA A 7 -6.18 -31.79 79.00
C ALA A 7 -6.14 -31.82 77.44
N MET A 8 -5.32 -32.74 76.92
CA MET A 8 -5.47 -33.56 75.69
C MET A 8 -5.59 -32.94 74.28
N GLY A 9 -4.51 -33.09 73.50
CA GLY A 9 -4.45 -33.90 72.26
C GLY A 9 -5.35 -33.57 71.05
N ALA A 10 -4.73 -33.25 69.91
CA ALA A 10 -5.03 -33.87 68.60
C ALA A 10 -4.05 -33.36 67.52
N LEU A 11 -3.34 -34.29 66.87
CA LEU A 11 -2.70 -34.08 65.57
C LEU A 11 -3.78 -33.69 64.55
N PHE A 12 -3.62 -32.56 63.87
CA PHE A 12 -4.42 -32.22 62.69
C PHE A 12 -3.58 -32.41 61.43
N VAL A 13 -3.94 -33.44 60.66
CA VAL A 13 -3.54 -33.66 59.27
C VAL A 13 -4.33 -32.67 58.41
N CYS A 14 -3.66 -31.66 57.84
CA CYS A 14 -4.25 -30.81 56.81
C CYS A 14 -4.08 -31.47 55.45
N ALA A 15 -5.18 -32.04 54.95
CA ALA A 15 -5.32 -32.61 53.63
C ALA A 15 -5.18 -31.54 52.52
N LEU A 16 -4.36 -31.85 51.51
CA LEU A 16 -4.24 -31.14 50.24
C LEU A 16 -5.54 -31.27 49.44
N LEU A 17 -6.24 -30.15 49.22
CA LEU A 17 -7.29 -30.02 48.21
C LEU A 17 -6.71 -29.26 47.02
N ALA A 18 -6.14 -29.99 46.06
CA ALA A 18 -5.80 -29.46 44.74
C ALA A 18 -7.10 -29.27 43.96
N ALA A 19 -7.59 -28.04 43.89
CA ALA A 19 -8.68 -27.68 43.00
C ALA A 19 -8.17 -27.75 41.55
N ALA A 20 -8.51 -28.85 40.86
CA ALA A 20 -8.32 -28.96 39.41
C ALA A 20 -9.32 -28.02 38.73
N LEU A 21 -8.88 -26.80 38.43
CA LEU A 21 -9.61 -25.92 37.53
C LEU A 21 -9.67 -26.58 36.15
N PRO A 22 -10.85 -26.69 35.51
CA PRO A 22 -10.92 -27.15 34.13
C PRO A 22 -10.21 -26.10 33.28
N SER A 23 -9.03 -26.45 32.78
CA SER A 23 -8.34 -25.70 31.74
C SER A 23 -9.27 -25.61 30.55
N ALA A 24 -9.84 -24.43 30.32
CA ALA A 24 -10.60 -24.14 29.12
C ALA A 24 -9.75 -24.55 27.91
N PRO A 25 -10.34 -25.23 26.91
CA PRO A 25 -9.60 -25.53 25.69
C PRO A 25 -9.14 -24.18 25.12
N HIS A 26 -7.81 -23.98 25.07
CA HIS A 26 -7.25 -22.95 24.22
C HIS A 26 -7.76 -23.25 22.82
N ALA A 27 -8.75 -22.48 22.36
CA ALA A 27 -9.10 -22.44 20.96
C ALA A 27 -7.78 -22.25 20.23
N ALA A 28 -7.40 -23.22 19.40
CA ALA A 28 -6.17 -23.18 18.65
C ALA A 28 -6.19 -21.87 17.84
N GLN A 29 -5.48 -20.85 18.32
CA GLN A 29 -5.21 -19.67 17.53
C GLN A 29 -4.45 -20.19 16.32
N GLY A 30 -5.12 -20.17 15.16
CA GLY A 30 -4.51 -20.61 13.91
C GLY A 30 -3.18 -19.88 13.70
N ARG A 31 -2.23 -20.56 13.05
CA ARG A 31 -0.93 -19.96 12.71
C ARG A 31 -1.15 -18.59 12.05
N PRO A 32 -0.40 -17.55 12.42
CA PRO A 32 -0.49 -16.25 11.75
C PRO A 32 -0.18 -16.39 10.25
N LEU A 33 -0.99 -15.72 9.42
CA LEU A 33 -0.81 -15.68 7.97
C LEU A 33 0.56 -15.07 7.63
N SER A 34 1.26 -15.68 6.66
CA SER A 34 2.43 -15.05 6.05
C SER A 34 2.02 -13.86 5.17
N LEU A 35 2.96 -12.96 4.84
CA LEU A 35 2.66 -11.80 3.98
C LEU A 35 2.03 -12.19 2.63
N PRO A 36 2.50 -13.22 1.89
CA PRO A 36 1.86 -13.64 0.64
C PRO A 36 0.47 -14.25 0.84
N GLU A 37 0.20 -14.91 1.97
CA GLU A 37 -1.13 -15.42 2.29
C GLU A 37 -2.07 -14.26 2.64
N LEU A 38 -1.62 -13.31 3.45
CA LEU A 38 -2.38 -12.12 3.81
C LEU A 38 -2.69 -11.25 2.59
N ALA A 39 -1.76 -11.16 1.63
CA ALA A 39 -1.97 -10.42 0.38
C ALA A 39 -3.10 -10.99 -0.48
N LEU A 40 -3.40 -12.29 -0.36
CA LEU A 40 -4.46 -12.97 -1.11
C LEU A 40 -5.69 -13.29 -0.26
N TYR A 41 -5.66 -12.96 1.03
CA TYR A 41 -6.71 -13.26 1.98
C TYR A 41 -7.97 -12.44 1.68
N GLN A 42 -9.14 -13.10 1.71
CA GLN A 42 -10.44 -12.51 1.38
C GLN A 42 -11.53 -12.84 2.41
N GLY A 43 -11.14 -13.24 3.63
CA GLY A 43 -12.11 -13.45 4.72
C GLY A 43 -12.80 -12.16 5.13
N ASP A 44 -13.98 -12.28 5.75
CA ASP A 44 -14.78 -11.13 6.20
C ASP A 44 -14.06 -10.28 7.27
N ASP A 45 -13.11 -10.86 8.00
CA ASP A 45 -12.26 -10.24 9.01
C ASP A 45 -10.97 -9.61 8.44
N ARG A 46 -10.75 -9.68 7.12
CA ARG A 46 -9.56 -9.14 6.45
C ARG A 46 -9.29 -7.68 6.80
N GLU A 47 -10.31 -6.83 6.78
CA GLU A 47 -10.14 -5.40 7.06
C GLU A 47 -9.68 -5.18 8.51
N ALA A 48 -10.26 -5.90 9.48
CA ALA A 48 -9.84 -5.82 10.87
C ALA A 48 -8.37 -6.24 11.05
N ILE A 49 -7.96 -7.35 10.41
CA ILE A 49 -6.57 -7.84 10.44
C ILE A 49 -5.61 -6.79 9.85
N LEU A 50 -5.94 -6.22 8.69
CA LEU A 50 -5.09 -5.21 8.04
C LEU A 50 -4.99 -3.92 8.85
N LEU A 51 -6.10 -3.44 9.42
CA LEU A 51 -6.10 -2.23 10.26
C LEU A 51 -5.31 -2.44 11.55
N GLU A 52 -5.39 -3.63 12.17
CA GLU A 52 -4.58 -3.96 13.34
C GLU A 52 -3.09 -4.03 12.98
N GLY A 53 -2.73 -4.70 11.88
CA GLY A 53 -1.35 -4.75 11.37
C GLY A 53 -0.80 -3.35 11.11
N ALA A 54 -1.55 -2.52 10.39
CA ALA A 54 -1.17 -1.15 10.07
C ALA A 54 -0.99 -0.26 11.33
N ARG A 55 -1.77 -0.49 12.40
CA ARG A 55 -1.54 0.18 13.71
C ARG A 55 -0.24 -0.22 14.37
N ARG A 56 0.17 -1.48 14.23
CA ARG A 56 1.43 -1.99 14.77
C ARG A 56 2.64 -1.48 13.97
N GLU A 57 2.50 -1.40 12.64
CA GLU A 57 3.56 -0.94 11.74
C GLU A 57 3.71 0.59 11.76
N GLY A 58 2.59 1.33 11.81
CA GLY A 58 2.55 2.78 12.02
C GLY A 58 2.98 3.65 10.84
N GLN A 59 3.46 3.06 9.74
CA GLN A 59 3.89 3.79 8.56
C GLN A 59 3.77 2.98 7.26
N LEU A 60 3.69 3.70 6.14
CA LEU A 60 3.69 3.18 4.78
C LEU A 60 4.71 3.97 3.95
N THR A 61 5.64 3.28 3.30
CA THR A 61 6.56 3.87 2.32
C THR A 61 6.01 3.71 0.91
N PHE A 62 5.63 4.81 0.28
CA PHE A 62 4.99 4.81 -1.04
C PHE A 62 5.89 5.49 -2.07
N TYR A 63 6.36 4.72 -3.05
CA TYR A 63 7.06 5.27 -4.22
C TYR A 63 6.07 5.56 -5.34
N THR A 64 6.12 6.77 -5.88
CA THR A 64 5.17 7.23 -6.91
C THR A 64 5.86 8.08 -7.97
N SER A 65 5.36 8.09 -9.20
CA SER A 65 5.73 9.11 -10.18
C SER A 65 4.70 10.21 -10.37
N ASN A 66 3.59 10.15 -9.62
CA ASN A 66 2.46 11.03 -9.74
C ASN A 66 2.42 12.12 -8.64
N THR A 67 2.25 13.38 -9.04
CA THR A 67 2.19 14.52 -8.13
C THR A 67 0.95 14.53 -7.23
N TRP A 68 -0.22 14.10 -7.74
CA TRP A 68 -1.44 14.00 -6.95
C TRP A 68 -1.37 12.91 -5.89
N VAL A 69 -0.78 11.76 -6.24
CA VAL A 69 -0.52 10.67 -5.30
C VAL A 69 0.37 11.17 -4.16
N ALA A 70 1.43 11.90 -4.50
CA ALA A 70 2.38 12.41 -3.52
C ALA A 70 1.84 13.54 -2.63
N GLY A 71 0.78 14.23 -3.06
CA GLY A 71 0.17 15.34 -2.33
C GLY A 71 -1.24 14.99 -1.83
N PRO A 72 -2.31 15.39 -2.53
CA PRO A 72 -3.68 15.23 -2.02
C PRO A 72 -4.08 13.81 -1.63
N VAL A 73 -3.63 12.77 -2.34
CA VAL A 73 -4.02 11.38 -2.03
C VAL A 73 -3.35 10.90 -0.75
N SER A 74 -2.04 11.11 -0.58
CA SER A 74 -1.33 10.74 0.66
C SER A 74 -1.88 11.51 1.87
N GLN A 75 -2.21 12.79 1.70
CA GLN A 75 -2.86 13.58 2.75
C GLN A 75 -4.25 13.05 3.11
N ALA A 76 -5.05 12.63 2.11
CA ALA A 76 -6.35 12.03 2.35
C ALA A 76 -6.22 10.66 3.04
N PHE A 77 -5.19 9.87 2.68
CA PHE A 77 -4.86 8.62 3.34
C PHE A 77 -4.53 8.82 4.82
N GLU A 78 -3.64 9.76 5.16
CA GLU A 78 -3.29 10.05 6.56
C GLU A 78 -4.49 10.59 7.35
N LYS A 79 -5.39 11.36 6.73
CA LYS A 79 -6.65 11.78 7.37
C LYS A 79 -7.58 10.61 7.68
N LYS A 80 -7.70 9.64 6.76
CA LYS A 80 -8.53 8.45 6.94
C LYS A 80 -7.93 7.48 7.95
N TYR A 81 -6.60 7.34 7.96
CA TYR A 81 -5.84 6.44 8.82
C TYR A 81 -4.77 7.21 9.60
N PRO A 82 -5.15 8.01 10.62
CA PRO A 82 -4.23 8.91 11.34
C PRO A 82 -3.15 8.20 12.16
N PHE A 83 -3.23 6.87 12.26
CA PHE A 83 -2.25 6.02 12.91
C PHE A 83 -1.19 5.48 11.94
N VAL A 84 -1.28 5.78 10.64
CA VAL A 84 -0.29 5.39 9.62
C VAL A 84 0.29 6.63 8.98
N LYS A 85 1.60 6.83 9.11
CA LYS A 85 2.32 7.89 8.41
C LYS A 85 2.63 7.48 6.97
N ALA A 86 2.33 8.31 5.99
CA ALA A 86 2.66 8.08 4.58
C ALA A 86 4.03 8.69 4.23
N ASN A 87 5.08 7.86 4.24
CA ASN A 87 6.41 8.24 3.77
C ASN A 87 6.46 8.16 2.23
N VAL A 88 6.02 9.23 1.57
CA VAL A 88 6.00 9.27 0.11
C VAL A 88 7.34 9.73 -0.45
N TRP A 89 7.89 8.97 -1.40
CA TRP A 89 8.98 9.42 -2.27
C TRP A 89 8.50 9.51 -3.72
N ARG A 90 8.63 10.69 -4.32
CA ARG A 90 8.24 10.93 -5.71
C ARG A 90 9.45 11.18 -6.62
N SER A 91 9.47 10.52 -7.77
CA SER A 91 10.47 10.73 -8.83
C SER A 91 9.88 10.41 -10.22
N ASP A 92 10.61 10.62 -11.31
CA ASP A 92 10.17 10.14 -12.62
C ASP A 92 10.17 8.59 -12.66
N SER A 93 9.41 8.01 -13.59
CA SER A 93 9.24 6.56 -13.68
C SER A 93 10.55 5.79 -13.92
N LYS A 94 11.53 6.38 -14.63
CA LYS A 94 12.83 5.74 -14.89
C LYS A 94 13.71 5.72 -13.64
N SER A 95 13.79 6.85 -12.94
CA SER A 95 14.52 6.95 -11.67
C SER A 95 13.91 6.04 -10.60
N LEU A 96 12.58 5.95 -10.56
CA LEU A 96 11.85 5.05 -9.67
C LEU A 96 12.17 3.58 -9.95
N LEU A 97 12.11 3.14 -11.22
CA LEU A 97 12.46 1.77 -11.60
C LEU A 97 13.91 1.45 -11.22
N LYS A 98 14.85 2.35 -11.56
CA LYS A 98 16.28 2.16 -11.22
C LYS A 98 16.47 1.94 -9.73
N ARG A 99 15.87 2.81 -8.90
CA ARG A 99 15.96 2.71 -7.44
C ARG A 99 15.38 1.39 -6.92
N LEU A 100 14.18 1.00 -7.33
CA LEU A 100 13.57 -0.26 -6.90
C LEU A 100 14.41 -1.46 -7.29
N SER A 101 14.93 -1.50 -8.52
CA SER A 101 15.80 -2.58 -8.98
C SER A 101 17.09 -2.66 -8.16
N GLU A 102 17.71 -1.52 -7.82
CA GLU A 102 18.91 -1.46 -6.98
C GLU A 102 18.64 -1.87 -5.53
N GLU A 103 17.50 -1.49 -4.96
CA GLU A 103 17.07 -1.91 -3.63
C GLU A 103 16.87 -3.43 -3.57
N VAL A 104 16.11 -4.00 -4.50
CA VAL A 104 15.84 -5.45 -4.56
C VAL A 104 17.11 -6.25 -4.83
N ALA A 105 17.98 -5.79 -5.75
CA ALA A 105 19.27 -6.44 -6.02
C ALA A 105 20.19 -6.45 -4.79
N ALA A 106 20.04 -5.46 -3.90
CA ALA A 106 20.75 -5.40 -2.62
C ALA A 106 20.03 -6.12 -1.48
N GLY A 107 18.93 -6.85 -1.76
CA GLY A 107 18.13 -7.55 -0.75
C GLY A 107 17.36 -6.62 0.19
N ARG A 108 17.12 -5.37 -0.22
CA ARG A 108 16.36 -4.37 0.55
C ARG A 108 14.99 -4.15 -0.09
N PHE A 109 13.94 -4.29 0.70
CA PHE A 109 12.56 -4.06 0.27
C PHE A 109 12.00 -2.88 1.04
N ILE A 110 12.30 -1.67 0.57
CA ILE A 110 12.02 -0.43 1.32
C ILE A 110 10.61 0.11 0.99
N ALA A 111 10.21 0.06 -0.28
CA ALA A 111 8.88 0.48 -0.69
C ALA A 111 7.84 -0.60 -0.36
N ASP A 112 6.75 -0.18 0.27
CA ASP A 112 5.60 -1.02 0.59
C ASP A 112 4.57 -0.99 -0.55
N ALA A 113 4.45 0.16 -1.22
CA ALA A 113 3.58 0.38 -2.37
C ALA A 113 4.31 1.16 -3.47
N VAL A 114 3.95 0.86 -4.73
CA VAL A 114 4.54 1.50 -5.91
C VAL A 114 3.44 1.92 -6.88
N GLU A 115 3.55 3.14 -7.39
CA GLU A 115 2.71 3.68 -8.45
C GLU A 115 3.61 4.30 -9.53
N THR A 116 3.39 3.94 -10.79
CA THR A 116 4.15 4.48 -11.91
C THR A 116 3.41 4.24 -13.22
N SER A 117 3.98 4.70 -14.34
CA SER A 117 3.38 4.53 -15.67
C SER A 117 3.28 3.05 -16.05
N PRO A 118 2.27 2.64 -16.85
CA PRO A 118 1.99 1.23 -17.17
C PRO A 118 3.19 0.44 -17.73
N GLU A 119 4.01 1.08 -18.56
CA GLU A 119 5.20 0.49 -19.17
C GLU A 119 6.27 0.09 -18.13
N TYR A 120 6.37 0.86 -17.04
CA TYR A 120 7.29 0.59 -15.93
C TYR A 120 6.71 -0.43 -14.95
N VAL A 121 5.39 -0.41 -14.71
CA VAL A 121 4.70 -1.48 -13.96
C VAL A 121 4.94 -2.84 -14.63
N ALA A 122 4.80 -2.90 -15.96
CA ALA A 122 5.04 -4.13 -16.71
C ALA A 122 6.49 -4.64 -16.56
N LEU A 123 7.48 -3.74 -16.46
CA LEU A 123 8.87 -4.11 -16.16
C LEU A 123 9.01 -4.70 -14.75
N LEU A 124 8.41 -4.06 -13.74
CA LEU A 124 8.45 -4.55 -12.35
C LEU A 124 7.83 -5.94 -12.20
N VAL A 125 6.72 -6.20 -12.90
CA VAL A 125 6.09 -7.54 -12.94
C VAL A 125 7.02 -8.56 -13.59
N ARG A 126 7.58 -8.25 -14.77
CA ARG A 126 8.51 -9.16 -15.47
C ARG A 126 9.77 -9.46 -14.66
N SER A 127 10.23 -8.50 -13.86
CA SER A 127 11.39 -8.66 -12.97
C SER A 127 11.07 -9.35 -11.65
N GLY A 128 9.81 -9.74 -11.40
CA GLY A 128 9.42 -10.44 -10.17
C GLY A 128 9.48 -9.58 -8.92
N ILE A 129 9.44 -8.25 -9.06
CA ILE A 129 9.54 -7.31 -7.93
C ILE A 129 8.20 -7.15 -7.21
N LEU A 130 7.08 -7.26 -7.93
CA LEU A 130 5.74 -7.10 -7.36
C LEU A 130 5.18 -8.42 -6.86
N GLN A 131 4.48 -8.38 -5.73
CA GLN A 131 3.67 -9.50 -5.24
C GLN A 131 2.24 -9.43 -5.79
N GLU A 132 1.59 -10.58 -5.94
CA GLU A 132 0.17 -10.62 -6.24
C GLU A 132 -0.65 -10.21 -5.01
N HIS A 133 -1.72 -9.46 -5.23
CA HIS A 133 -2.66 -9.02 -4.20
C HIS A 133 -4.11 -9.22 -4.63
N LEU A 134 -5.00 -9.37 -3.65
CA LEU A 134 -6.45 -9.30 -3.82
C LEU A 134 -7.04 -8.32 -2.82
N SER A 135 -7.97 -7.50 -3.29
CA SER A 135 -8.73 -6.57 -2.46
C SER A 135 -10.19 -6.51 -2.91
N PRO A 136 -11.16 -6.32 -2.00
CA PRO A 136 -12.58 -6.16 -2.36
C PRO A 136 -12.82 -5.02 -3.36
N GLU A 137 -11.99 -3.97 -3.30
CA GLU A 137 -12.04 -2.80 -4.18
C GLU A 137 -11.72 -3.13 -5.65
N LEU A 138 -11.02 -4.24 -5.93
CA LEU A 138 -10.75 -4.68 -7.31
C LEU A 138 -12.01 -5.03 -8.10
N LYS A 139 -13.16 -5.23 -7.43
CA LYS A 139 -14.47 -5.43 -8.08
C LYS A 139 -14.96 -4.19 -8.82
N ALA A 140 -14.44 -3.01 -8.49
CA ALA A 140 -14.79 -1.75 -9.16
C ALA A 140 -14.04 -1.54 -10.49
N TYR A 141 -13.13 -2.43 -10.84
CA TYR A 141 -12.30 -2.32 -12.04
C TYR A 141 -12.63 -3.45 -13.01
N GLU A 142 -12.68 -3.12 -14.29
CA GLU A 142 -12.73 -4.11 -15.37
C GLU A 142 -11.41 -4.88 -15.48
N ASP A 143 -11.42 -6.01 -16.19
CA ASP A 143 -10.26 -6.88 -16.28
C ASP A 143 -9.11 -6.29 -17.09
N GLU A 144 -9.41 -5.45 -18.09
CA GLU A 144 -8.42 -4.73 -18.90
C GLU A 144 -7.63 -3.71 -18.07
N ALA A 145 -8.21 -3.24 -16.96
CA ALA A 145 -7.55 -2.33 -16.04
C ALA A 145 -6.58 -3.06 -15.08
N LYS A 146 -6.46 -4.39 -15.14
CA LYS A 146 -5.71 -5.21 -14.18
C LYS A 146 -4.57 -5.98 -14.87
N VAL A 147 -3.43 -6.05 -14.21
CA VAL A 147 -2.33 -6.97 -14.57
C VAL A 147 -2.48 -8.24 -13.73
N LYS A 148 -3.16 -9.25 -14.29
CA LYS A 148 -3.45 -10.51 -13.59
C LYS A 148 -2.20 -11.35 -13.35
N GLY A 149 -2.14 -11.98 -12.17
CA GLY A 149 -1.18 -13.01 -11.81
C GLY A 149 -1.83 -14.41 -11.83
N LYS A 150 -1.20 -15.37 -11.15
CA LYS A 150 -1.72 -16.76 -11.09
C LYS A 150 -2.91 -16.91 -10.15
N ARG A 151 -2.94 -16.13 -9.07
CA ARG A 151 -3.93 -16.20 -7.98
C ARG A 151 -4.60 -14.86 -7.69
N GLY A 152 -3.97 -13.75 -8.04
CA GLY A 152 -4.46 -12.39 -7.80
C GLY A 152 -4.05 -11.42 -8.90
N VAL A 153 -3.77 -10.19 -8.51
CA VAL A 153 -3.43 -9.08 -9.41
C VAL A 153 -2.10 -8.47 -8.98
N TYR A 154 -1.17 -8.25 -9.90
CA TYR A 154 0.10 -7.57 -9.61
C TYR A 154 -0.05 -6.05 -9.55
N ALA A 155 -0.93 -5.49 -10.37
CA ALA A 155 -1.19 -4.06 -10.47
C ALA A 155 -2.54 -3.77 -11.13
N TRP A 156 -3.08 -2.58 -10.92
CA TRP A 156 -4.28 -2.10 -11.59
C TRP A 156 -4.16 -0.62 -11.94
N THR A 157 -4.98 -0.16 -12.88
CA THR A 157 -5.04 1.24 -13.31
C THR A 157 -5.66 2.07 -12.21
N ASN A 158 -4.99 3.14 -11.76
CA ASN A 158 -5.51 4.03 -10.72
C ASN A 158 -5.97 5.40 -11.25
N ARG A 159 -5.76 5.69 -12.54
CA ARG A 159 -6.16 6.92 -13.22
C ARG A 159 -6.07 6.75 -14.73
N GLU A 160 -6.76 7.64 -15.45
CA GLU A 160 -6.52 7.90 -16.86
C GLU A 160 -5.94 9.30 -17.03
N ILE A 161 -4.89 9.44 -17.85
CA ILE A 161 -4.32 10.73 -18.23
C ILE A 161 -4.41 10.84 -19.74
N TYR A 162 -5.09 11.87 -20.21
CA TYR A 162 -5.11 12.24 -21.62
C TYR A 162 -3.94 13.16 -21.91
N ILE A 163 -2.94 12.64 -22.62
CA ILE A 163 -1.81 13.45 -23.10
C ILE A 163 -2.30 14.26 -24.29
N GLY A 164 -2.44 15.57 -24.07
CA GLY A 164 -2.89 16.52 -25.07
C GLY A 164 -1.88 17.64 -25.28
N LEU A 165 -2.08 18.39 -26.36
CA LEU A 165 -1.35 19.62 -26.61
C LEU A 165 -2.11 20.77 -25.95
N GLY A 166 -1.41 21.57 -25.15
CA GLY A 166 -1.93 22.79 -24.55
C GLY A 166 -1.33 24.03 -25.19
N PHE A 167 -2.00 25.16 -25.02
CA PHE A 167 -1.45 26.48 -25.37
C PHE A 167 -1.77 27.48 -24.26
N ASN A 168 -0.96 28.54 -24.16
CA ASN A 168 -1.18 29.60 -23.19
C ASN A 168 -2.25 30.57 -23.73
N THR A 169 -3.47 30.50 -23.19
CA THR A 169 -4.62 31.33 -23.60
C THR A 169 -4.44 32.82 -23.34
N ARG A 170 -3.45 33.23 -22.53
CA ARG A 170 -3.08 34.65 -22.33
C ARG A 170 -2.16 35.18 -23.42
N LEU A 171 -1.47 34.29 -24.13
CA LEU A 171 -0.49 34.65 -25.16
C LEU A 171 -1.00 34.36 -26.59
N ILE A 172 -1.88 33.37 -26.73
CA ILE A 172 -2.38 32.91 -28.03
C ILE A 172 -3.92 33.01 -28.01
N PRO A 173 -4.51 33.91 -28.83
CA PRO A 173 -5.96 33.97 -29.00
C PRO A 173 -6.51 32.65 -29.53
N ALA A 174 -7.71 32.25 -29.09
CA ALA A 174 -8.32 30.98 -29.49
C ALA A 174 -8.51 30.84 -31.02
N ALA A 175 -8.67 31.95 -31.75
CA ALA A 175 -8.79 31.95 -33.20
C ALA A 175 -7.47 31.57 -33.91
N GLU A 176 -6.33 31.83 -33.27
CA GLU A 176 -4.99 31.56 -33.81
C GLU A 176 -4.37 30.26 -33.28
N ALA A 177 -5.00 29.67 -32.25
CA ALA A 177 -4.54 28.45 -31.61
C ALA A 177 -4.57 27.27 -32.60
N PRO A 178 -3.57 26.37 -32.55
CA PRO A 178 -3.59 25.13 -33.30
C PRO A 178 -4.84 24.31 -33.01
N LYS A 179 -5.53 23.80 -34.05
CA LYS A 179 -6.74 22.99 -33.91
C LYS A 179 -6.48 21.51 -34.21
N GLN A 180 -5.43 21.23 -34.96
CA GLN A 180 -5.00 19.88 -35.27
C GLN A 180 -3.47 19.79 -35.26
N LEU A 181 -2.94 18.57 -35.22
CA LEU A 181 -1.50 18.33 -35.05
C LEU A 181 -0.63 19.06 -36.09
N LYS A 182 -1.07 19.15 -37.36
CA LYS A 182 -0.31 19.83 -38.42
C LYS A 182 -0.15 21.33 -38.20
N ASP A 183 -1.05 21.97 -37.46
CA ASP A 183 -1.03 23.42 -37.25
C ASP A 183 0.15 23.84 -36.33
N TYR A 184 0.71 22.89 -35.57
CA TYR A 184 1.92 23.10 -34.77
C TYR A 184 3.21 23.17 -35.60
N LEU A 185 3.15 22.79 -36.89
CA LEU A 185 4.29 22.89 -37.82
C LEU A 185 4.44 24.29 -38.44
N ASP A 186 3.49 25.19 -38.20
CA ASP A 186 3.57 26.57 -38.68
C ASP A 186 4.85 27.25 -38.15
N PRO A 187 5.69 27.85 -39.03
CA PRO A 187 6.91 28.54 -38.63
C PRO A 187 6.73 29.59 -37.53
N LYS A 188 5.53 30.17 -37.38
CA LYS A 188 5.23 31.16 -36.32
C LYS A 188 5.41 30.62 -34.89
N TRP A 189 5.41 29.30 -34.72
CA TRP A 189 5.63 28.61 -33.44
C TRP A 189 7.10 28.29 -33.16
N LYS A 190 8.01 28.54 -34.11
CA LYS A 190 9.44 28.27 -33.93
C LYS A 190 9.98 29.01 -32.70
N GLY A 191 10.63 28.28 -31.79
CA GLY A 191 11.15 28.81 -30.53
C GLY A 191 10.10 29.10 -29.45
N LYS A 192 8.83 28.74 -29.66
CA LYS A 192 7.71 28.99 -28.74
C LYS A 192 7.03 27.71 -28.22
N MET A 193 7.65 26.55 -28.44
CA MET A 193 7.11 25.25 -28.05
C MET A 193 8.03 24.57 -27.03
N SER A 194 7.41 23.81 -26.12
CA SER A 194 8.10 22.91 -25.20
C SER A 194 7.37 21.57 -25.21
N ILE A 195 8.12 20.48 -25.04
CA ILE A 195 7.62 19.11 -24.97
C ILE A 195 8.20 18.51 -23.69
N ALA A 196 7.38 17.79 -22.93
CA ALA A 196 7.85 17.10 -21.73
C ALA A 196 8.94 16.08 -22.08
N GLY A 197 10.01 16.01 -21.27
CA GLY A 197 11.11 15.07 -21.48
C GLY A 197 10.79 13.65 -20.99
N THR A 198 9.71 13.48 -20.22
CA THR A 198 9.29 12.22 -19.62
C THR A 198 7.79 12.00 -19.78
N THR A 199 7.33 10.75 -19.65
CA THR A 199 5.89 10.41 -19.62
C THR A 199 5.18 10.92 -18.37
N THR A 200 5.94 11.43 -17.39
CA THR A 200 5.44 11.93 -16.09
C THR A 200 5.45 13.46 -15.99
N GLY A 201 5.87 14.17 -17.04
CA GLY A 201 5.89 15.64 -17.06
C GLY A 201 7.04 16.28 -16.27
N LEU A 202 8.06 15.49 -15.92
CA LEU A 202 9.37 15.98 -15.47
C LEU A 202 10.29 16.23 -16.68
#